data_AF-A0A355V0Y5-F1
#
_entry.id   AF-A0A355V0Y5-F1
#
_cell.length_a   1.000
_cell.length_b   1.000
_cell.length_c   1.000
_cell.angle_alpha   90.00
_cell.angle_beta   90.00
_cell.angle_gamma   90.00
#
_symmetry.space_group_name_H-M   'P 1'
#
loop_
_entity.id
_entity.type
_entity.pdbx_description
1 polymer ?
#
loop_
_entity_poly.entity_id
_entity_poly.type
_entity_poly.pdbx_seq_one_letter_code
_entity_poly.pdbx_strand_id
1 'polypeptide(L)'
;MSENCSHDCSSCSENCSSRDKKSFLKKPHELSDIKKVIAVVSGKGGVGKSMTCALLAAAAQDKGKVTAVMDADITGPSIPLMFGVHERATGSENGILPVVTDGGIQLMSMNVLLENESEPVVWRGSLISGTVLQFWTDVIWTGVDIMFIDMPPGTGDVPLTV
;
A
#
# COMPACT_ATOMS: atom_id res chain seq x y z
N MET A 1 -45.73 -20.10 -0.95
CA MET A 1 -46.31 -19.65 -2.21
C MET A 1 -45.64 -18.36 -2.56
N SER A 2 -44.98 -18.38 -3.70
CA SER A 2 -44.09 -17.36 -4.24
C SER A 2 -44.84 -16.12 -4.70
N GLU A 3 -44.05 -15.09 -5.03
CA GLU A 3 -44.38 -13.97 -5.92
C GLU A 3 -44.88 -12.69 -5.24
N ASN A 4 -43.93 -11.88 -4.77
CA ASN A 4 -43.65 -10.61 -5.45
C ASN A 4 -42.43 -9.91 -4.81
N CYS A 5 -41.21 -10.38 -5.11
CA CYS A 5 -40.07 -9.48 -5.09
C CYS A 5 -40.03 -8.80 -6.47
N SER A 6 -40.66 -7.64 -6.60
CA SER A 6 -40.37 -6.76 -7.71
C SER A 6 -38.91 -6.33 -7.57
N HIS A 7 -38.11 -6.55 -8.62
CA HIS A 7 -36.68 -6.22 -8.70
C HIS A 7 -36.41 -4.70 -8.72
N ASP A 8 -37.26 -3.92 -8.05
CA ASP A 8 -37.25 -2.47 -7.99
C ASP A 8 -36.88 -2.05 -6.56
N CYS A 9 -35.59 -1.76 -6.36
CA CYS A 9 -35.00 -1.44 -5.05
C CYS A 9 -35.35 -0.02 -4.55
N SER A 10 -36.35 0.64 -5.15
CA SER A 10 -36.75 2.00 -4.80
C SER A 10 -37.68 2.09 -3.58
N SER A 11 -38.26 0.97 -3.12
CA SER A 11 -39.26 0.95 -2.04
C SER A 11 -38.96 0.03 -0.84
N CYS A 12 -37.83 -0.68 -0.82
CA CYS A 12 -37.46 -1.52 0.33
C CYS A 12 -36.80 -0.68 1.44
N SER A 13 -37.61 -0.24 2.41
CA SER A 13 -37.17 0.39 3.67
C SER A 13 -36.94 -0.61 4.80
N GLU A 14 -36.66 -1.88 4.48
CA GLU A 14 -36.23 -2.85 5.48
C GLU A 14 -34.73 -2.71 5.72
N ASN A 15 -34.35 -2.48 6.98
CA ASN A 15 -32.96 -2.57 7.42
C ASN A 15 -32.48 -4.01 7.23
N CYS A 16 -31.86 -4.30 6.08
CA CYS A 16 -31.10 -5.53 5.88
C CYS A 16 -29.93 -5.57 6.87
N SER A 17 -30.17 -6.19 8.03
CA SER A 17 -29.17 -6.57 9.04
C SER A 17 -28.13 -7.59 8.52
N SER A 18 -28.23 -8.01 7.26
CA SER A 18 -27.33 -8.95 6.59
C SER A 18 -26.23 -8.30 5.74
N ARG A 19 -26.14 -6.96 5.68
CA ARG A 19 -24.97 -6.27 5.12
C ARG A 19 -23.85 -6.20 6.15
N ASP A 20 -23.36 -7.36 6.59
CA ASP A 20 -21.95 -7.45 6.96
C ASP A 20 -21.18 -7.12 5.69
N LYS A 21 -20.79 -5.84 5.53
CA LYS A 21 -19.72 -5.48 4.61
C LYS A 21 -18.49 -6.15 5.17
N LYS A 22 -18.31 -7.45 4.87
CA LYS A 22 -17.03 -8.12 5.03
C LYS A 22 -16.07 -7.30 4.19
N SER A 23 -15.37 -6.41 4.86
CA SER A 23 -14.33 -5.62 4.25
C SER A 23 -13.33 -6.64 3.72
N PHE A 24 -13.17 -6.71 2.41
CA PHE A 24 -12.12 -7.52 1.79
C PHE A 24 -10.72 -6.96 2.14
N LEU A 25 -10.66 -5.77 2.74
CA LEU A 25 -9.45 -5.14 3.25
C LEU A 25 -8.98 -5.88 4.50
N LYS A 26 -7.75 -6.39 4.45
CA LYS A 26 -7.08 -6.87 5.65
C LYS A 26 -6.81 -5.70 6.60
N LYS A 27 -6.81 -5.96 7.90
CA LYS A 27 -6.33 -4.97 8.87
C LYS A 27 -4.81 -4.85 8.75
N PRO A 28 -4.24 -3.63 8.89
CA PRO A 28 -2.79 -3.48 9.00
C PRO A 28 -2.30 -4.13 10.30
N HIS A 29 -0.98 -4.19 10.47
CA HIS A 29 -0.36 -4.64 11.72
C HIS A 29 -1.03 -4.02 12.96
N GLU A 30 -1.19 -4.77 14.06
CA GLU A 30 -1.99 -4.34 15.23
C GLU A 30 -1.44 -3.08 15.92
N LEU A 31 -0.14 -2.87 15.82
CA LEU A 31 0.57 -1.69 16.34
C LEU A 31 0.59 -0.50 15.36
N SER A 32 0.02 -0.66 14.16
CA SER A 32 0.00 0.40 13.14
C SER A 32 -1.16 1.36 13.36
N ASP A 33 -0.88 2.65 13.20
CA ASP A 33 -1.87 3.73 13.18
C ASP A 33 -1.76 4.48 11.85
N ILE A 34 -2.76 4.28 10.97
CA ILE A 34 -2.81 4.87 9.62
C ILE A 34 -4.18 5.49 9.42
N LYS A 35 -4.24 6.82 9.28
CA LYS A 35 -5.51 7.56 9.15
C LYS A 35 -6.06 7.55 7.72
N LYS A 36 -5.19 7.64 6.72
CA LYS A 36 -5.58 7.68 5.31
C LYS A 36 -4.59 6.93 4.43
N VAL A 37 -5.12 6.17 3.49
CA VAL A 37 -4.35 5.47 2.46
C VAL A 37 -4.73 6.02 1.09
N ILE A 38 -3.73 6.27 0.25
CA ILE A 38 -3.89 6.72 -1.14
C ILE A 38 -3.07 5.79 -2.03
N ALA A 39 -3.76 4.95 -2.81
CA ALA A 39 -3.12 4.12 -3.83
C ALA A 39 -2.84 4.96 -5.10
N VAL A 40 -1.62 4.92 -5.58
CA VAL A 40 -1.19 5.52 -6.85
C VAL A 40 -1.10 4.39 -7.88
N VAL A 41 -1.94 4.45 -8.92
CA VAL A 41 -2.09 3.41 -9.94
C VAL A 41 -1.80 3.94 -11.33
N SER A 42 -1.35 3.07 -12.23
CA SER A 42 -1.13 3.40 -13.63
C SER A 42 -1.46 2.22 -14.55
N GLY A 43 -2.10 2.49 -15.69
CA GLY A 43 -2.40 1.45 -16.67
C GLY A 43 -1.19 0.94 -17.46
N LYS A 44 -0.06 1.65 -17.44
CA LYS A 44 1.18 1.32 -18.16
C LYS A 44 2.41 1.69 -17.32
N GLY A 45 3.49 0.94 -17.49
CA GLY A 45 4.80 1.30 -16.93
C GLY A 45 5.39 2.54 -17.59
N GLY A 46 6.29 3.24 -16.90
CA GLY A 46 7.05 4.36 -17.44
C GLY A 46 6.31 5.71 -17.51
N VAL A 47 5.09 5.82 -16.96
CA VAL A 47 4.33 7.09 -16.95
C VAL A 47 4.72 8.05 -15.83
N GLY A 48 5.73 7.70 -15.01
CA GLY A 48 6.15 8.52 -13.85
C GLY A 48 5.30 8.30 -12.58
N LYS A 49 4.65 7.13 -12.44
CA LYS A 49 3.84 6.77 -11.28
C LYS A 49 4.62 6.85 -9.97
N SER A 50 5.76 6.16 -9.86
CA SER A 50 6.60 6.15 -8.65
C SER A 50 7.14 7.53 -8.31
N MET A 51 7.56 8.29 -9.33
CA MET A 51 7.97 9.69 -9.16
C MET A 51 6.83 10.55 -8.61
N THR A 52 5.61 10.38 -9.14
CA THR A 52 4.43 11.09 -8.64
C THR A 52 4.11 10.69 -7.20
N CYS A 53 4.21 9.40 -6.86
CA CYS A 53 4.02 8.90 -5.50
C CYS A 53 5.02 9.53 -4.51
N ALA A 54 6.31 9.52 -4.85
CA ALA A 54 7.36 10.12 -4.03
C ALA A 54 7.15 11.63 -3.84
N LEU A 55 6.81 12.37 -4.90
CA LEU A 55 6.54 13.81 -4.83
C LEU A 55 5.30 14.14 -3.99
N LEU A 56 4.23 13.34 -4.09
CA LEU A 56 3.05 13.50 -3.24
C LEU A 56 3.38 13.28 -1.76
N ALA A 57 4.20 12.27 -1.47
CA ALA A 57 4.65 11.99 -0.10
C ALA A 57 5.52 13.13 0.46
N ALA A 58 6.50 13.59 -0.31
CA ALA A 58 7.34 14.73 0.05
C ALA A 58 6.50 16.00 0.29
N ALA A 59 5.55 16.30 -0.58
CA ALA A 59 4.68 17.46 -0.45
C ALA A 59 3.72 17.36 0.75
N ALA A 60 3.28 16.16 1.13
CA ALA A 60 2.48 15.95 2.34
C ALA A 60 3.32 16.15 3.60
N GLN A 61 4.54 15.60 3.61
CA GLN A 61 5.52 15.76 4.68
C GLN A 61 5.88 17.23 4.91
N ASP A 62 6.15 17.99 3.83
CA ASP A 62 6.45 19.43 3.88
C ASP A 62 5.29 20.26 4.46
N LYS A 63 4.05 19.78 4.29
CA LYS A 63 2.85 20.37 4.92
C LYS A 63 2.63 19.93 6.37
N GLY A 64 3.61 19.29 6.99
CA GLY A 64 3.58 18.85 8.39
C GLY A 64 2.69 17.62 8.63
N LYS A 65 2.44 16.79 7.61
CA LYS A 65 1.76 15.50 7.78
C LYS A 65 2.77 14.40 8.04
N VAL A 66 2.49 13.51 8.99
CA VAL A 66 3.28 12.29 9.17
C VAL A 66 2.96 11.37 7.99
N THR A 67 3.96 11.15 7.13
CA THR A 67 3.76 10.49 5.84
C THR A 67 4.46 9.14 5.79
N ALA A 68 3.82 8.17 5.13
CA ALA A 68 4.43 6.90 4.80
C ALA A 68 4.34 6.58 3.31
N VAL A 69 5.31 5.81 2.80
CA VAL A 69 5.30 5.26 1.45
C VAL A 69 5.51 3.75 1.49
N MET A 70 4.59 3.02 0.89
CA MET A 70 4.71 1.58 0.62
C MET A 70 4.90 1.39 -0.88
N ASP A 71 6.10 1.01 -1.28
CA ASP A 71 6.46 0.78 -2.67
C ASP A 71 6.26 -0.70 -3.04
N ALA A 72 5.27 -0.94 -3.90
CA ALA A 72 4.91 -2.24 -4.42
C ALA A 72 5.32 -2.42 -5.90
N ASP A 73 5.97 -1.42 -6.52
CA ASP A 73 6.37 -1.48 -7.92
C ASP A 73 7.85 -1.86 -8.07
N ILE A 74 8.05 -3.14 -8.35
CA ILE A 74 9.38 -3.74 -8.47
C ILE A 74 10.02 -3.46 -9.84
N THR A 75 9.24 -2.94 -10.79
CA THR A 75 9.66 -2.79 -12.20
C THR A 75 10.21 -1.40 -12.52
N GLY A 76 10.06 -0.45 -11.59
CA GLY A 76 10.45 0.94 -11.76
C GLY A 76 11.72 1.33 -10.98
N PRO A 77 12.27 2.53 -11.24
CA PRO A 77 13.29 3.11 -10.37
C PRO A 77 12.75 3.23 -8.94
N SER A 78 13.53 2.71 -7.99
CA SER A 78 13.17 2.54 -6.58
C SER A 78 12.78 3.86 -5.91
N ILE A 79 11.62 3.93 -5.25
CA ILE A 79 11.27 5.07 -4.39
C ILE A 79 12.35 5.33 -3.31
N PRO A 80 12.92 4.32 -2.63
CA PRO A 80 14.09 4.49 -1.76
C PRO A 80 15.20 5.36 -2.37
N LEU A 81 15.55 5.12 -3.64
CA LEU A 81 16.60 5.86 -4.35
C LEU A 81 16.25 7.35 -4.49
N MET A 82 14.97 7.68 -4.73
CA MET A 82 14.51 9.07 -4.84
C MET A 82 14.63 9.85 -3.52
N PHE A 83 14.55 9.14 -2.39
CA PHE A 83 14.75 9.71 -1.06
C PHE A 83 16.18 9.57 -0.53
N GLY A 84 17.13 9.05 -1.33
CA GLY A 84 18.51 8.83 -0.90
C GLY A 84 18.65 7.75 0.17
N VAL A 85 17.67 6.85 0.29
CA VAL A 85 17.69 5.76 1.28
C VAL A 85 18.50 4.60 0.74
N HIS A 86 19.59 4.29 1.46
CA HIS A 86 20.45 3.12 1.20
C HIS A 86 20.39 2.09 2.33
N GLU A 87 19.68 2.41 3.41
CA GLU A 87 19.54 1.54 4.58
C GLU A 87 18.50 0.46 4.35
N ARG A 88 18.65 -0.66 5.07
CA ARG A 88 17.70 -1.76 5.05
C ARG A 88 16.69 -1.65 6.18
N ALA A 89 15.47 -2.09 5.90
CA ALA A 89 14.45 -2.28 6.92
C ALA A 89 14.95 -3.28 7.98
N THR A 90 14.68 -2.99 9.25
CA THR A 90 15.10 -3.83 10.37
C THR A 90 13.89 -4.51 11.01
N GLY A 91 14.08 -5.75 11.47
CA GLY A 91 13.08 -6.45 12.27
C GLY A 91 13.17 -6.10 13.76
N SER A 92 12.04 -6.16 14.45
CA SER A 92 11.92 -6.17 15.91
C SER A 92 11.20 -7.44 16.37
N GLU A 93 11.13 -7.70 17.68
CA GLU A 93 10.33 -8.81 18.23
C GLU A 93 8.85 -8.73 17.85
N ASN A 94 8.36 -7.53 17.57
CA ASN A 94 6.94 -7.26 17.32
C ASN A 94 6.58 -7.15 15.84
N GLY A 95 7.56 -7.08 14.92
CA GLY A 95 7.30 -6.84 13.50
C GLY A 95 8.42 -6.09 12.79
N ILE A 96 8.21 -5.74 11.53
CA ILE A 96 9.18 -5.04 10.68
C ILE A 96 9.06 -3.52 10.91
N LEU A 97 10.19 -2.86 11.07
CA LEU A 97 10.25 -1.40 11.16
C LEU A 97 10.56 -0.81 9.78
N PRO A 98 9.80 0.21 9.33
CA PRO A 98 10.09 0.90 8.08
C PRO A 98 11.38 1.71 8.21
N VAL A 99 12.04 1.93 7.08
CA VAL A 99 13.18 2.86 7.02
C VAL A 99 12.64 4.28 7.10
N VAL A 100 13.31 5.17 7.83
CA VAL A 100 12.90 6.57 7.93
C VAL A 100 13.87 7.42 7.12
N THR A 101 13.33 8.15 6.14
CA THR A 101 14.12 9.10 5.34
C THR A 101 14.61 10.27 6.21
N ASP A 102 15.62 11.02 5.75
CA ASP A 102 16.07 12.27 6.41
C ASP A 102 14.92 13.29 6.60
N GLY A 103 13.91 13.26 5.72
CA GLY A 103 12.71 14.09 5.81
C GLY A 103 11.63 13.58 6.79
N GLY A 104 11.86 12.44 7.45
CA GLY A 104 10.93 11.84 8.42
C GLY A 104 9.81 10.98 7.81
N ILE A 105 9.86 10.71 6.50
CA ILE A 105 8.92 9.81 5.83
C ILE A 105 9.25 8.36 6.18
N GLN A 106 8.26 7.60 6.65
CA GLN A 106 8.37 6.15 6.86
C GLN A 106 8.26 5.43 5.51
N LEU A 107 9.20 4.56 5.18
CA LEU A 107 9.33 3.96 3.87
C LEU A 107 9.52 2.45 3.95
N MET A 108 8.78 1.72 3.12
CA MET A 108 9.00 0.30 2.86
C MET A 108 8.98 0.06 1.35
N SER A 109 9.95 -0.68 0.84
CA SER A 109 10.02 -1.08 -0.58
C SER A 109 10.56 -2.48 -0.69
N MET A 110 10.13 -3.20 -1.73
CA MET A 110 10.66 -4.52 -2.06
C MET A 110 12.15 -4.48 -2.39
N ASN A 111 12.66 -3.36 -2.93
CA ASN A 111 14.07 -3.19 -3.26
C ASN A 111 14.97 -3.14 -2.02
N VAL A 112 14.42 -2.74 -0.87
CA VAL A 112 15.15 -2.66 0.41
C VAL A 112 15.40 -4.06 1.01
N LEU A 113 14.68 -5.07 0.54
CA LEU A 113 14.80 -6.46 1.02
C LEU A 113 15.75 -7.33 0.18
N LEU A 114 16.12 -6.90 -1.03
CA LEU A 114 17.04 -7.65 -1.88
C LEU A 114 18.49 -7.42 -1.44
N GLU A 115 19.28 -8.50 -1.38
CA GLU A 115 20.69 -8.38 -1.02
C GLU A 115 21.50 -7.62 -2.09
N ASN A 116 21.10 -7.74 -3.35
CA ASN A 116 21.68 -7.07 -4.51
C ASN A 116 20.56 -6.52 -5.41
N GLU A 117 20.54 -5.21 -5.67
CA GLU A 117 19.57 -4.57 -6.58
C GLU A 117 19.65 -5.10 -8.03
N SER A 118 20.80 -5.68 -8.40
CA SER A 118 21.06 -6.22 -9.74
C SER A 118 20.69 -7.70 -9.92
N GLU A 119 20.18 -8.37 -8.88
CA GLU A 119 19.78 -9.77 -9.02
C GLU A 119 18.43 -9.89 -9.76
N PRO A 120 18.38 -10.59 -10.91
CA PRO A 120 17.15 -10.75 -11.65
C PRO A 120 16.23 -11.75 -10.93
N VAL A 121 15.30 -11.23 -10.13
CA VAL A 121 14.24 -12.01 -9.50
C VAL A 121 13.01 -12.01 -10.40
N VAL A 122 12.50 -13.21 -10.73
CA VAL A 122 11.25 -13.34 -11.51
C VAL A 122 10.05 -13.16 -10.59
N TRP A 123 9.48 -11.96 -10.59
CA TRP A 123 8.30 -11.63 -9.81
C TRP A 123 7.02 -12.12 -10.52
N ARG A 124 6.39 -13.17 -9.98
CA ARG A 124 5.04 -13.58 -10.38
C ARG A 124 4.02 -12.71 -9.66
N GLY A 125 2.90 -12.36 -10.32
CA GLY A 125 1.88 -11.47 -9.73
C GLY A 125 1.37 -11.90 -8.35
N SER A 126 1.26 -13.22 -8.10
CA SER A 126 0.90 -13.76 -6.78
C SER A 126 1.95 -13.50 -5.68
N LEU A 127 3.23 -13.44 -6.04
CA LEU A 127 4.29 -13.08 -5.10
C LEU A 127 4.22 -11.59 -4.76
N ILE A 128 3.96 -10.73 -5.75
CA ILE A 128 3.83 -9.28 -5.54
C ILE A 128 2.65 -8.99 -4.61
N SER A 129 1.45 -9.51 -4.90
CA SER A 129 0.29 -9.36 -4.02
C SER A 129 0.56 -9.90 -2.62
N GLY A 130 1.28 -11.03 -2.51
CA GLY A 130 1.68 -11.61 -1.24
C GLY A 130 2.62 -10.69 -0.44
N THR A 131 3.62 -10.10 -1.08
CA THR A 131 4.56 -9.19 -0.42
C THR A 131 3.91 -7.88 0.00
N VAL A 132 3.05 -7.28 -0.84
CA VAL A 132 2.28 -6.08 -0.45
C VAL A 132 1.43 -6.35 0.78
N LEU A 133 0.78 -7.51 0.79
CA LEU A 133 -0.02 -7.93 1.93
C LEU A 133 0.83 -8.17 3.17
N GLN A 134 2.01 -8.75 3.02
CA GLN A 134 2.97 -8.92 4.10
C GLN A 134 3.43 -7.57 4.64
N PHE A 135 3.73 -6.59 3.78
CA PHE A 135 4.08 -5.24 4.22
C PHE A 135 2.93 -4.55 4.95
N TRP A 136 1.71 -4.80 4.52
CA TRP A 136 0.52 -4.30 5.18
C TRP A 136 0.34 -4.92 6.58
N THR A 137 0.56 -6.23 6.73
CA THR A 137 0.30 -6.95 7.99
C THR A 137 1.47 -6.98 8.96
N ASP A 138 2.71 -6.86 8.48
CA ASP A 138 3.91 -7.14 9.30
C ASP A 138 4.73 -5.88 9.59
N VAL A 139 4.51 -4.79 8.86
CA VAL A 139 5.22 -3.51 9.09
C VAL A 139 4.46 -2.64 10.08
N ILE A 140 5.19 -2.09 11.04
CA ILE A 140 4.66 -1.22 12.09
C ILE A 140 4.74 0.23 11.63
N TRP A 141 3.61 0.79 11.21
CA TRP A 141 3.46 2.16 10.75
C TRP A 141 2.98 3.06 11.90
N THR A 142 3.81 3.99 12.35
CA THR A 142 3.54 4.73 13.59
C THR A 142 3.01 6.12 13.31
N GLY A 143 1.76 6.40 13.71
CA GLY A 143 1.18 7.75 13.70
C GLY A 143 1.03 8.36 12.31
N VAL A 144 0.78 7.56 11.28
CA VAL A 144 0.74 7.98 9.88
C VAL A 144 -0.57 8.71 9.56
N ASP A 145 -0.46 9.99 9.19
CA ASP A 145 -1.61 10.77 8.72
C ASP A 145 -2.03 10.35 7.30
N ILE A 146 -1.05 10.14 6.41
CA ILE A 146 -1.27 9.77 5.02
C ILE A 146 -0.20 8.76 4.57
N MET A 147 -0.66 7.58 4.13
CA MET A 147 0.16 6.59 3.46
C MET A 147 -0.09 6.63 1.96
N PHE A 148 0.97 6.69 1.16
CA PHE A 148 0.93 6.51 -0.28
C PHE A 148 1.41 5.10 -0.64
N ILE A 149 0.64 4.39 -1.48
CA ILE A 149 1.02 3.07 -1.97
C ILE A 149 1.34 3.18 -3.46
N ASP A 150 2.58 2.88 -3.85
CA ASP A 150 2.96 2.83 -5.25
C ASP A 150 2.65 1.46 -5.84
N MET A 151 1.50 1.33 -6.50
CA MET A 151 1.05 0.03 -7.02
C MET A 151 1.87 -0.39 -8.24
N PRO A 152 2.08 -1.69 -8.49
CA PRO A 152 2.68 -2.15 -9.74
C PRO A 152 1.84 -1.72 -10.96
N PRO A 153 2.45 -1.55 -12.15
CA PRO A 153 1.72 -1.14 -13.34
C PRO A 153 0.69 -2.18 -13.79
N GLY A 154 -0.43 -1.71 -14.33
CA GLY A 154 -1.53 -2.53 -14.84
C GLY A 154 -2.71 -2.63 -13.87
N THR A 155 -3.66 -3.50 -14.19
CA THR A 155 -4.90 -3.73 -13.43
C THR A 155 -4.94 -5.14 -12.82
N GLY A 156 -3.79 -5.65 -12.36
CA GLY A 156 -3.71 -6.95 -11.69
C GLY A 156 -4.43 -6.96 -10.33
N ASP A 157 -4.35 -8.07 -9.60
CA ASP A 157 -5.12 -8.25 -8.35
C ASP A 157 -4.62 -7.41 -7.14
N VAL A 158 -3.48 -6.74 -7.26
CA VAL A 158 -2.84 -5.98 -6.15
C VAL A 158 -3.75 -4.88 -5.58
N PRO A 159 -4.41 -4.02 -6.39
CA PRO A 159 -5.27 -2.94 -5.88
C PRO A 159 -6.53 -3.41 -5.15
N LEU A 160 -6.86 -4.71 -5.18
CA LEU A 160 -8.03 -5.26 -4.48
C LEU A 160 -7.72 -5.71 -3.04
N THR A 161 -6.46 -5.66 -2.63
CA THR A 161 -5.97 -6.29 -1.39
C THR A 161 -5.78 -5.30 -0.22
N VAL A 162 -5.71 -4.00 -0.52
CA VAL A 162 -5.35 -2.91 0.40
C VAL A 162 -6.24 -1.68 0.23
#